data_AF-A0AAV3S402-F1
#
_entry.id   AF-A0AAV3S402-F1
#
_cell.length_a   1.000
_cell.length_b   1.000
_cell.length_c   1.000
_cell.angle_alpha   90.00
_cell.angle_beta   90.00
_cell.angle_gamma   90.00
#
_symmetry.space_group_name_H-M   'P 1'
#
loop_
_entity.id
_entity.type
_entity.pdbx_description
1 polymer ?
#
loop_
_entity_poly.entity_id
_entity_poly.type
_entity_poly.pdbx_seq_one_letter_code
_entity_poly.pdbx_strand_id
1 'polypeptide(L)'
;MSGSRTYTQVDDFVDYTEQEVWEEYIRETVVPLWEAAWQLREYHRQLQHEFNGRRLETLSEREQQVFLGGINPRQEEVYQRNSVAKFYKSFFGAQLSDLQSWLLSEGGDVQTAVTVEVEESQFIEFADEVHDQLTQALSSQTLYHGWQEPGVDFDALLTSPDEVRDIVERLYQGVLEFVVNHSYPTFYLWSLNQTLRRFLQKSYPEFDDTQSLVRDQFGLTALDWPNPIKPNTEIYDSYEILCFPEYNPNNQGRSFGGSITKTNELIWTYFSDYSTQAFRDALSTYFNNISDLKQDYKDRVANRVANVPEQWVGREFSIYFDGLSAATDRNDVEDSQDSIMDLLDQAAPLLFLGLNKITYVYDDYLQIKPIGD
;
A
#
# COMPACT_ATOMS: atom_id res chain seq x y z
N MET A 1 -10.45 3.70 -38.35
CA MET A 1 -9.40 2.82 -37.79
C MET A 1 -8.63 3.63 -36.77
N SER A 2 -9.14 3.72 -35.54
CA SER A 2 -8.41 4.35 -34.44
C SER A 2 -7.43 3.31 -33.88
N GLY A 3 -6.14 3.62 -33.90
CA GLY A 3 -5.15 2.83 -33.19
C GLY A 3 -5.55 2.78 -31.72
N SER A 4 -5.96 1.61 -31.25
CA SER A 4 -6.10 1.31 -29.83
C SER A 4 -4.74 1.57 -29.20
N ARG A 5 -4.61 2.66 -28.43
CA ARG A 5 -3.48 2.84 -27.51
C ARG A 5 -3.54 1.68 -26.52
N THR A 6 -2.71 0.67 -26.72
CA THR A 6 -2.56 -0.44 -25.78
C THR A 6 -1.98 0.11 -24.47
N TYR A 7 -2.35 -0.51 -23.35
CA TYR A 7 -1.89 -0.15 -22.01
C TYR A 7 -0.35 -0.26 -21.84
N THR A 8 0.36 -0.78 -22.85
CA THR A 8 1.81 -0.80 -23.02
C THR A 8 2.46 0.57 -23.32
N GLN A 9 1.68 1.65 -23.41
CA GLN A 9 2.18 3.03 -23.56
C GLN A 9 1.98 3.87 -22.28
N VAL A 10 2.23 3.27 -21.12
CA VAL A 10 2.59 4.02 -19.91
C VAL A 10 4.08 4.37 -20.07
N ASP A 11 4.49 5.62 -19.84
CA ASP A 11 5.81 6.18 -20.21
C ASP A 11 7.06 5.49 -19.61
N ASP A 12 6.90 4.37 -18.88
CA ASP A 12 7.95 3.61 -18.19
C ASP A 12 7.81 2.08 -18.41
N PHE A 13 7.40 1.66 -19.61
CA PHE A 13 7.23 0.24 -19.93
C PHE A 13 8.53 -0.55 -19.68
N VAL A 14 8.42 -1.61 -18.87
CA VAL A 14 9.48 -2.58 -18.64
C VAL A 14 9.08 -3.92 -19.26
N ASP A 15 10.06 -4.68 -19.74
CA ASP A 15 9.85 -6.02 -20.23
C ASP A 15 9.42 -6.96 -19.10
N TYR A 16 8.10 -7.07 -18.91
CA TYR A 16 7.49 -7.86 -17.84
C TYR A 16 7.67 -9.37 -18.04
N THR A 17 8.24 -9.80 -19.17
CA THR A 17 8.48 -11.20 -19.49
C THR A 17 9.81 -11.72 -18.95
N GLU A 18 10.78 -10.83 -18.74
CA GLU A 18 12.14 -11.20 -18.34
C GLU A 18 12.27 -11.35 -16.82
N GLN A 19 12.87 -12.45 -16.38
CA GLN A 19 13.02 -12.74 -14.96
C GLN A 19 13.94 -11.72 -14.26
N GLU A 20 14.98 -11.25 -14.95
CA GLU A 20 15.95 -10.29 -14.42
C GLU A 20 15.30 -8.96 -14.04
N VAL A 21 14.28 -8.52 -14.80
CA VAL A 21 13.51 -7.30 -14.49
C VAL A 21 12.85 -7.41 -13.11
N TRP A 22 12.32 -8.58 -12.79
CA TRP A 22 11.65 -8.82 -11.52
C TRP A 22 12.64 -8.99 -10.36
N GLU A 23 13.79 -9.62 -10.61
CA GLU A 23 14.89 -9.66 -9.64
C GLU A 23 15.38 -8.24 -9.32
N GLU A 24 15.53 -7.39 -10.33
CA GLU A 24 15.93 -5.98 -10.18
C GLU A 24 14.87 -5.19 -9.41
N TYR A 25 13.58 -5.30 -9.77
CA TYR A 25 12.49 -4.67 -9.02
C TYR A 25 12.48 -5.07 -7.54
N ILE A 26 12.66 -6.37 -7.24
CA ILE A 26 12.71 -6.84 -5.86
C ILE A 26 13.92 -6.24 -5.15
N ARG A 27 15.10 -6.31 -5.75
CA ARG A 27 16.36 -5.84 -5.15
C ARG A 27 16.41 -4.33 -4.95
N GLU A 28 15.86 -3.56 -5.88
CA GLU A 28 16.07 -2.10 -5.96
C GLU A 28 14.86 -1.29 -5.50
N THR A 29 13.67 -1.88 -5.43
CA THR A 29 12.46 -1.19 -4.95
C THR A 29 11.87 -1.86 -3.72
N VAL A 30 11.62 -3.17 -3.76
CA VAL A 30 10.94 -3.88 -2.67
C VAL A 30 11.81 -3.98 -1.42
N VAL A 31 13.06 -4.43 -1.57
CA VAL A 31 13.99 -4.63 -0.46
C VAL A 31 14.36 -3.32 0.23
N PRO A 32 14.72 -2.22 -0.46
CA PRO A 32 15.06 -0.97 0.20
C PRO A 32 13.89 -0.37 0.99
N LEU A 33 12.66 -0.47 0.47
CA LEU A 33 11.47 -0.06 1.20
C LEU A 33 11.25 -0.92 2.46
N TRP A 34 11.41 -2.24 2.35
CA TRP A 34 11.34 -3.17 3.48
C TRP A 34 12.42 -2.89 4.53
N GLU A 35 13.65 -2.61 4.13
CA GLU A 35 14.77 -2.29 5.03
C GLU A 35 14.52 -0.99 5.79
N ALA A 36 14.07 0.07 5.11
CA ALA A 36 13.76 1.35 5.75
C ALA A 36 12.62 1.19 6.78
N ALA A 37 11.57 0.43 6.44
CA ALA A 37 10.48 0.11 7.33
C ALA A 37 10.95 -0.68 8.56
N TRP A 38 11.79 -1.69 8.36
CA TRP A 38 12.41 -2.46 9.45
C TRP A 38 13.24 -1.57 10.38
N GLN A 39 14.11 -0.73 9.83
CA GLN A 39 14.99 0.13 10.63
C GLN A 39 14.19 1.08 11.53
N LEU A 40 13.11 1.67 11.02
CA LEU A 40 12.24 2.57 11.78
C LEU A 40 11.48 1.83 12.89
N ARG A 41 10.93 0.65 12.57
CA ARG A 41 10.25 -0.23 13.53
C ARG A 41 11.18 -0.61 14.67
N GLU A 42 12.38 -1.09 14.35
CA GLU A 42 13.32 -1.56 15.37
C GLU A 42 13.89 -0.40 16.21
N TYR A 43 14.15 0.74 15.57
CA TYR A 43 14.53 1.95 16.29
C TYR A 43 13.44 2.42 17.27
N HIS A 44 12.16 2.41 16.86
CA HIS A 44 11.05 2.73 17.76
C HIS A 44 10.92 1.75 18.94
N ARG A 45 11.04 0.45 18.69
CA ARG A 45 11.01 -0.56 19.76
C ARG A 45 12.10 -0.32 20.80
N GLN A 46 13.29 0.03 20.36
CA GLN A 46 14.40 0.34 21.25
C GLN A 46 14.19 1.66 21.99
N LEU A 47 13.64 2.70 21.33
CA LEU A 47 13.22 3.93 22.03
C LEU A 47 12.21 3.62 23.13
N GLN A 48 11.21 2.80 22.83
CA GLN A 48 10.18 2.42 23.79
C GLN A 48 10.75 1.61 24.96
N HIS A 49 11.64 0.65 24.68
CA HIS A 49 12.30 -0.15 25.70
C HIS A 49 13.19 0.69 26.62
N GLU A 50 14.00 1.57 26.03
CA GLU A 50 15.03 2.32 26.75
C GLU A 50 14.49 3.54 27.48
N PHE A 51 13.42 4.18 27.01
CA PHE A 51 12.99 5.48 27.53
C PHE A 51 11.60 5.50 28.19
N ASN A 52 10.68 4.63 27.79
CA ASN A 52 9.31 4.74 28.27
C ASN A 52 9.23 4.59 29.81
N GLY A 53 8.65 5.59 30.48
CA GLY A 53 8.56 5.67 31.94
C GLY A 53 9.84 6.09 32.65
N ARG A 54 10.97 6.31 31.96
CA ARG A 54 12.18 6.88 32.58
C ARG A 54 11.95 8.34 32.91
N ARG A 55 12.54 8.78 34.02
CA ARG A 55 12.48 10.18 34.46
C ARG A 55 13.44 11.02 33.65
N LEU A 56 12.99 12.21 33.24
CA LEU A 56 13.79 13.16 32.46
C LEU A 56 15.12 13.50 33.14
N GLU A 57 15.12 13.68 34.47
CA GLU A 57 16.31 13.99 35.28
C GLU A 57 17.39 12.89 35.25
N THR A 58 17.03 11.66 34.88
CA THR A 58 17.95 10.52 34.80
C THR A 58 18.57 10.34 33.43
N LEU A 59 18.15 11.14 32.45
CA LEU A 59 18.68 11.12 31.10
C LEU A 59 19.93 12.01 31.03
N SER A 60 20.92 11.58 30.28
CA SER A 60 22.07 12.40 29.88
C SER A 60 21.64 13.59 29.02
N GLU A 61 22.47 14.63 28.91
CA GLU A 61 22.16 15.81 28.09
C GLU A 61 21.82 15.45 26.63
N ARG A 62 22.47 14.43 26.08
CA ARG A 62 22.21 13.97 24.70
C ARG A 62 20.84 13.30 24.57
N GLU A 63 20.50 12.43 25.51
CA GLU A 63 19.17 11.81 25.57
C GLU A 63 18.08 12.88 25.79
N GLN A 64 18.33 13.87 26.66
CA GLN A 64 17.39 14.98 26.87
C GLN A 64 17.17 15.81 25.61
N GLN A 65 18.19 15.99 24.77
CA GLN A 65 18.07 16.73 23.51
C GLN A 65 17.05 16.12 22.55
N VAL A 66 16.84 14.80 22.58
CA VAL A 66 15.81 14.12 21.78
C VAL A 66 14.41 14.60 22.16
N PHE A 67 14.15 14.78 23.46
CA PHE A 67 12.83 15.11 23.99
C PHE A 67 12.59 16.61 24.22
N LEU A 68 13.66 17.40 24.34
CA LEU A 68 13.61 18.84 24.64
C LEU A 68 14.19 19.73 23.54
N GLY A 69 14.91 19.16 22.57
CA GLY A 69 15.65 19.92 21.57
C GLY A 69 14.73 20.77 20.70
N GLY A 70 14.86 22.10 20.81
CA GLY A 70 14.06 23.08 20.06
C GLY A 70 12.71 23.45 20.69
N ILE A 71 12.52 23.18 21.98
CA ILE A 71 11.39 23.67 22.76
C ILE A 71 11.63 25.13 23.19
N ASN A 72 10.61 25.98 23.04
CA ASN A 72 10.62 27.37 23.48
C ASN A 72 9.41 27.66 24.39
N PRO A 73 9.60 27.78 25.72
CA PRO A 73 8.52 28.02 26.68
C PRO A 73 7.74 29.32 26.46
N ARG A 74 8.30 30.27 25.70
CA ARG A 74 7.77 31.64 25.57
C ARG A 74 6.92 31.86 24.33
N GLN A 75 6.69 30.82 23.51
CA GLN A 75 5.91 30.89 22.29
C GLN A 75 4.57 30.18 22.45
N GLU A 76 3.56 30.64 21.69
CA GLU A 76 2.23 30.03 21.66
C GLU A 76 2.29 28.58 21.12
N GLU A 77 3.14 28.34 20.12
CA GLU A 77 3.57 27.00 19.72
C GLU A 77 4.88 26.66 20.45
N VAL A 78 4.79 25.77 21.44
CA VAL A 78 5.90 25.39 22.34
C VAL A 78 7.06 24.74 21.59
N TYR A 79 6.77 24.02 20.51
CA TYR A 79 7.77 23.39 19.67
C TYR A 79 8.13 24.31 18.50
N GLN A 80 9.41 24.58 18.30
CA GLN A 80 9.84 25.23 17.06
C GLN A 80 9.55 24.31 15.86
N ARG A 81 9.27 24.92 14.69
CA ARG A 81 8.82 24.23 13.48
C ARG A 81 9.68 23.00 13.10
N ASN A 82 11.00 23.10 13.19
CA ASN A 82 11.95 22.04 12.83
C ASN A 82 12.69 21.47 14.06
N SER A 83 12.08 21.57 15.24
CA SER A 83 12.66 21.07 16.48
C SER A 83 12.84 19.55 16.45
N VAL A 84 13.88 19.07 17.14
CA VAL A 84 14.17 17.65 17.29
C VAL A 84 13.02 16.98 18.06
N ALA A 85 12.58 17.60 19.16
CA ALA A 85 11.50 17.06 19.97
C ALA A 85 10.17 16.93 19.21
N LYS A 86 9.83 17.88 18.32
CA LYS A 86 8.64 17.76 17.46
C LYS A 86 8.76 16.62 16.46
N PHE A 87 9.95 16.42 15.89
CA PHE A 87 10.21 15.32 14.97
C PHE A 87 9.99 13.96 15.65
N TYR A 88 10.60 13.76 16.81
CA TYR A 88 10.45 12.52 17.58
C TYR A 88 9.02 12.28 18.08
N LYS A 89 8.33 13.33 18.50
CA LYS A 89 6.91 13.24 18.84
C LYS A 89 6.05 12.83 17.64
N SER A 90 6.21 13.49 16.50
CA SER A 90 5.37 13.26 15.32
C SER A 90 5.62 11.89 14.68
N PHE A 91 6.88 11.48 14.53
CA PHE A 91 7.22 10.23 13.84
C PHE A 91 7.29 9.04 14.77
N PHE A 92 7.68 9.20 16.03
CA PHE A 92 7.95 8.08 16.95
C PHE A 92 7.07 8.09 18.21
N GLY A 93 6.14 9.03 18.34
CA GLY A 93 5.28 9.16 19.52
C GLY A 93 6.06 9.45 20.81
N ALA A 94 7.30 9.91 20.69
CA ALA A 94 8.24 10.04 21.80
C ALA A 94 8.20 11.47 22.36
N GLN A 95 7.72 11.64 23.59
CA GLN A 95 7.50 12.95 24.21
C GLN A 95 7.61 12.90 25.75
N LEU A 96 7.47 14.05 26.40
CA LEU A 96 7.37 14.11 27.86
C LEU A 96 5.90 13.97 28.30
N SER A 97 5.68 13.24 29.40
CA SER A 97 4.36 12.98 29.98
C SER A 97 3.61 14.25 30.37
N ASP A 98 4.34 15.27 30.84
CA ASP A 98 3.78 16.57 31.21
C ASP A 98 4.75 17.70 30.86
N LEU A 99 4.77 18.04 29.57
CA LEU A 99 5.59 19.14 29.07
C LEU A 99 5.19 20.49 29.71
N GLN A 100 3.91 20.72 29.99
CA GLN A 100 3.46 22.01 30.52
C GLN A 100 3.96 22.23 31.95
N SER A 101 3.85 21.22 32.82
CA SER A 101 4.42 21.30 34.17
C SER A 101 5.93 21.45 34.15
N TRP A 102 6.62 20.82 33.20
CA TRP A 102 8.06 21.03 33.01
C TRP A 102 8.40 22.49 32.65
N LEU A 103 7.71 23.09 31.68
CA LEU A 103 7.94 24.50 31.28
C LEU A 103 7.64 25.49 32.42
N LEU A 104 6.60 25.22 33.21
CA LEU A 104 6.24 26.04 34.37
C LEU A 104 7.29 25.93 35.50
N SER A 105 8.01 24.81 35.58
CA SER A 105 9.04 24.56 36.59
C SER A 105 10.38 25.29 36.33
N GLU A 106 10.65 25.72 35.09
CA GLU A 106 11.78 26.63 34.79
C GLU A 106 11.63 28.03 35.44
N GLY A 107 10.51 28.30 36.13
CA GLY A 107 10.29 29.48 36.99
C GLY A 107 10.20 29.20 38.50
N GLY A 108 10.34 27.96 38.97
CA GLY A 108 10.29 27.60 40.38
C GLY A 108 9.81 26.17 40.65
N ASP A 109 10.35 25.56 41.72
CA ASP A 109 10.11 24.20 42.25
C ASP A 109 8.78 23.57 41.80
N VAL A 110 8.86 22.60 40.88
CA VAL A 110 7.79 21.60 40.74
C VAL A 110 8.38 20.21 40.94
N GLN A 111 7.88 19.54 41.98
CA GLN A 111 8.20 18.17 42.42
C GLN A 111 7.61 17.05 41.53
N THR A 112 7.07 17.37 40.35
CA THR A 112 6.49 16.37 39.46
C THR A 112 7.59 15.64 38.71
N ALA A 113 7.72 14.35 38.95
CA ALA A 113 8.61 13.47 38.20
C ALA A 113 8.10 13.35 36.75
N VAL A 114 8.54 14.27 35.88
CA VAL A 114 8.25 14.22 34.44
C VAL A 114 8.98 13.02 33.86
N THR A 115 8.23 12.13 33.20
CA THR A 115 8.77 10.95 32.54
C THR A 115 8.69 11.09 31.03
N VAL A 116 9.48 10.28 30.33
CA VAL A 116 9.32 10.09 28.89
C VAL A 116 8.21 9.09 28.63
N GLU A 117 7.39 9.38 27.63
CA GLU A 117 6.38 8.49 27.06
C GLU A 117 6.78 8.21 25.61
N VAL A 118 6.75 6.93 25.23
CA VAL A 118 6.98 6.48 23.86
C VAL A 118 5.81 5.62 23.45
N GLU A 119 4.84 6.27 22.80
CA GLU A 119 3.66 5.64 22.24
C GLU A 119 3.89 5.27 20.77
N GLU A 120 3.08 4.36 20.25
CA GLU A 120 3.08 4.06 18.82
C GLU A 120 2.40 5.21 18.05
N SER A 121 3.13 5.81 17.13
CA SER A 121 2.58 6.83 16.22
C SER A 121 1.95 6.13 15.01
N GLN A 122 1.02 6.81 14.33
CA GLN A 122 0.50 6.33 13.03
C GLN A 122 1.61 6.14 11.98
N PHE A 123 2.74 6.84 12.11
CA PHE A 123 3.87 6.64 11.21
C PHE A 123 4.62 5.34 11.48
N ILE A 124 4.78 4.96 12.74
CA ILE A 124 5.37 3.66 13.09
C ILE A 124 4.40 2.52 12.77
N GLU A 125 3.11 2.70 13.01
CA GLU A 125 2.06 1.76 12.59
C GLU A 125 2.16 1.50 11.07
N PHE A 126 2.24 2.57 10.27
CA PHE A 126 2.47 2.47 8.83
C PHE A 126 3.75 1.69 8.47
N ALA A 127 4.88 2.03 9.11
CA ALA A 127 6.15 1.35 8.85
C ALA A 127 6.08 -0.14 9.21
N ASP A 128 5.44 -0.50 10.32
CA ASP A 128 5.27 -1.88 10.76
C ASP A 128 4.40 -2.68 9.78
N GLU A 129 3.28 -2.10 9.35
CA GLU A 129 2.37 -2.73 8.39
C GLU A 129 3.03 -2.90 7.01
N VAL A 130 3.77 -1.91 6.51
CA VAL A 130 4.55 -2.02 5.27
C VAL A 130 5.59 -3.13 5.40
N HIS A 131 6.36 -3.14 6.49
CA HIS A 131 7.36 -4.17 6.74
C HIS A 131 6.74 -5.58 6.72
N ASP A 132 5.61 -5.77 7.40
CA ASP A 132 4.97 -7.08 7.53
C ASP A 132 4.39 -7.58 6.19
N GLN A 133 3.83 -6.69 5.37
CA GLN A 133 3.37 -7.05 4.02
C GLN A 133 4.55 -7.38 3.10
N LEU A 134 5.62 -6.60 3.13
CA LEU A 134 6.78 -6.86 2.27
C LEU A 134 7.59 -8.09 2.72
N THR A 135 7.62 -8.39 4.01
CA THR A 135 8.18 -9.66 4.51
C THR A 135 7.40 -10.85 3.93
N GLN A 136 6.08 -10.77 3.91
CA GLN A 136 5.24 -11.81 3.28
C GLN A 136 5.53 -11.92 1.79
N ALA A 137 5.62 -10.80 1.07
CA ALA A 137 5.98 -10.78 -0.34
C ALA A 137 7.32 -11.49 -0.58
N LEU A 138 8.39 -11.03 0.08
CA LEU A 138 9.75 -11.54 -0.10
C LEU A 138 9.87 -13.04 0.25
N SER A 139 9.10 -13.53 1.23
CA SER A 139 9.06 -14.95 1.60
C SER A 139 8.30 -15.84 0.61
N SER A 140 7.49 -15.25 -0.28
CA SER A 140 6.58 -15.96 -1.20
C SER A 140 7.13 -16.11 -2.62
N GLN A 141 8.41 -15.75 -2.85
CA GLN A 141 9.06 -15.79 -4.16
C GLN A 141 10.46 -16.43 -4.07
N THR A 142 11.00 -16.86 -5.21
CA THR A 142 12.34 -17.50 -5.31
C THR A 142 13.31 -16.78 -6.26
N LEU A 143 12.94 -15.60 -6.75
CA LEU A 143 13.74 -14.77 -7.63
C LEU A 143 14.95 -14.15 -6.92
N TYR A 144 14.75 -13.67 -5.69
CA TYR A 144 15.79 -12.97 -4.93
C TYR A 144 15.84 -13.42 -3.46
N HIS A 145 17.04 -13.81 -3.02
CA HIS A 145 17.31 -14.31 -1.66
C HIS A 145 18.34 -13.46 -0.89
N GLY A 146 18.77 -12.32 -1.45
CA GLY A 146 19.81 -11.48 -0.85
C GLY A 146 19.31 -10.56 0.27
N TRP A 147 18.03 -10.57 0.59
CA TRP A 147 17.45 -9.73 1.63
C TRP A 147 17.74 -10.32 3.01
N GLN A 148 18.24 -9.47 3.91
CA GLN A 148 18.57 -9.82 5.30
C GLN A 148 18.22 -8.64 6.19
N GLU A 149 17.82 -8.92 7.43
CA GLU A 149 17.49 -7.87 8.39
C GLU A 149 18.70 -6.95 8.59
N PRO A 150 18.58 -5.65 8.27
CA PRO A 150 19.68 -4.74 8.46
C PRO A 150 19.91 -4.51 9.97
N GLY A 151 21.16 -4.32 10.35
CA GLY A 151 21.52 -3.93 11.71
C GLY A 151 21.05 -2.51 12.01
N VAL A 152 20.65 -2.27 13.26
CA VAL A 152 20.31 -0.94 13.79
C VAL A 152 21.30 -0.58 14.89
N ASP A 153 22.11 0.45 14.66
CA ASP A 153 23.00 1.03 15.67
C ASP A 153 22.24 2.11 16.44
N PHE A 154 21.56 1.68 17.50
CA PHE A 154 20.71 2.55 18.32
C PHE A 154 21.44 3.77 18.87
N ASP A 155 22.61 3.54 19.46
CA ASP A 155 23.38 4.57 20.15
C ASP A 155 23.86 5.64 19.16
N ALA A 156 24.28 5.22 17.96
CA ALA A 156 24.60 6.15 16.89
C ALA A 156 23.38 7.00 16.49
N LEU A 157 22.25 6.35 16.16
CA LEU A 157 21.03 7.03 15.72
C LEU A 157 20.45 7.98 16.78
N LEU A 158 20.51 7.61 18.05
CA LEU A 158 20.09 8.45 19.17
C LEU A 158 20.91 9.76 19.24
N THR A 159 22.20 9.71 18.89
CA THR A 159 23.08 10.88 18.88
C THR A 159 23.08 11.66 17.56
N SER A 160 22.48 11.11 16.51
CA SER A 160 22.40 11.68 15.16
C SER A 160 20.95 11.79 14.67
N PRO A 161 20.15 12.77 15.14
CA PRO A 161 18.78 12.97 14.67
C PRO A 161 18.64 13.13 13.15
N ASP A 162 19.67 13.65 12.48
CA ASP A 162 19.67 13.78 11.02
C ASP A 162 19.76 12.42 10.31
N GLU A 163 20.49 11.44 10.87
CA GLU A 163 20.50 10.08 10.32
C GLU A 163 19.13 9.42 10.43
N VAL A 164 18.41 9.62 11.55
CA VAL A 164 17.03 9.12 11.70
C VAL A 164 16.09 9.76 10.67
N ARG A 165 16.26 11.06 10.39
CA ARG A 165 15.53 11.76 9.32
C ARG A 165 15.83 11.17 7.95
N ASP A 166 17.08 10.80 7.68
CA ASP A 166 17.46 10.16 6.42
C ASP A 166 16.77 8.79 6.26
N ILE A 167 16.55 8.03 7.34
CA ILE A 167 15.76 6.78 7.28
C ILE A 167 14.28 7.09 6.93
N VAL A 168 13.69 8.09 7.57
CA VAL A 168 12.31 8.54 7.28
C VAL A 168 12.18 9.00 5.83
N GLU A 169 13.15 9.77 5.32
CA GLU A 169 13.19 10.20 3.92
C GLU A 169 13.34 9.03 2.96
N ARG A 170 14.22 8.06 3.26
CA ARG A 170 14.37 6.84 2.46
C ARG A 170 13.08 6.02 2.41
N LEU A 171 12.36 5.89 3.54
CA LEU A 171 11.05 5.24 3.55
C LEU A 171 10.08 5.98 2.62
N TYR A 172 9.99 7.31 2.75
CA TYR A 172 9.09 8.12 1.94
C TYR A 172 9.40 8.04 0.44
N GLN A 173 10.67 8.16 0.05
CA GLN A 173 11.07 8.00 -1.35
C GLN A 173 10.82 6.58 -1.86
N GLY A 174 11.13 5.56 -1.06
CA GLY A 174 10.83 4.17 -1.40
C GLY A 174 9.34 3.93 -1.60
N VAL A 175 8.47 4.58 -0.82
CA VAL A 175 7.01 4.55 -1.03
C VAL A 175 6.66 5.15 -2.40
N LEU A 176 7.20 6.31 -2.75
CA LEU A 176 6.93 6.95 -4.04
C LEU A 176 7.41 6.10 -5.21
N GLU A 177 8.58 5.46 -5.10
CA GLU A 177 9.14 4.56 -6.12
C GLU A 177 8.39 3.22 -6.20
N PHE A 178 7.72 2.81 -5.12
CA PHE A 178 6.96 1.57 -5.05
C PHE A 178 5.55 1.70 -5.60
N VAL A 179 4.84 2.79 -5.32
CA VAL A 179 3.40 2.88 -5.62
C VAL A 179 3.09 2.74 -7.11
N VAL A 180 1.90 2.20 -7.39
CA VAL A 180 1.35 1.99 -8.74
C VAL A 180 1.32 3.26 -9.62
N ASN A 181 1.34 4.43 -8.98
CA ASN A 181 1.41 5.73 -9.62
C ASN A 181 2.70 5.94 -10.42
N HIS A 182 3.82 5.39 -9.92
CA HIS A 182 5.16 5.69 -10.41
C HIS A 182 5.96 4.44 -10.77
N SER A 183 5.51 3.25 -10.33
CA SER A 183 6.17 1.98 -10.61
C SER A 183 5.41 1.15 -11.63
N TYR A 184 6.03 0.91 -12.79
CA TYR A 184 5.48 -0.01 -13.78
C TYR A 184 5.40 -1.46 -13.29
N PRO A 185 6.42 -2.04 -12.62
CA PRO A 185 6.31 -3.39 -12.04
C PRO A 185 5.14 -3.51 -11.06
N THR A 186 4.96 -2.54 -10.15
CA THR A 186 3.79 -2.52 -9.25
C THR A 186 2.49 -2.39 -10.03
N PHE A 187 2.44 -1.56 -11.08
CA PHE A 187 1.26 -1.46 -11.96
C PHE A 187 0.92 -2.76 -12.68
N TYR A 188 1.93 -3.48 -13.16
CA TYR A 188 1.71 -4.77 -13.79
C TYR A 188 1.09 -5.76 -12.79
N LEU A 189 1.69 -5.92 -11.60
CA LEU A 189 1.13 -6.78 -10.55
C LEU A 189 -0.27 -6.32 -10.14
N TRP A 190 -0.47 -5.02 -9.96
CA TRP A 190 -1.77 -4.41 -9.67
C TRP A 190 -2.84 -4.77 -10.70
N SER A 191 -2.48 -4.82 -11.99
CA SER A 191 -3.42 -5.16 -13.06
C SER A 191 -3.81 -6.63 -13.13
N LEU A 192 -3.02 -7.51 -12.49
CA LEU A 192 -3.29 -8.94 -12.35
C LEU A 192 -4.18 -9.27 -11.16
N ASN A 193 -4.50 -8.27 -10.33
CA ASN A 193 -5.15 -8.49 -9.03
C ASN A 193 -6.43 -9.32 -9.11
N GLN A 194 -7.34 -8.95 -10.03
CA GLN A 194 -8.55 -9.71 -10.37
C GLN A 194 -9.01 -9.38 -11.79
N THR A 195 -8.47 -10.01 -12.84
CA THR A 195 -8.78 -9.60 -14.23
C THR A 195 -9.08 -10.79 -15.13
N LEU A 196 -9.99 -10.60 -16.10
CA LEU A 196 -10.26 -11.56 -17.17
C LEU A 196 -8.99 -11.85 -17.98
N ARG A 197 -8.69 -13.13 -18.19
CA ARG A 197 -7.55 -13.57 -18.99
C ARG A 197 -7.53 -12.95 -20.39
N ARG A 198 -8.68 -12.92 -21.07
CA ARG A 198 -8.80 -12.27 -22.40
C ARG A 198 -8.43 -10.79 -22.38
N PHE A 199 -8.84 -10.07 -21.34
CA PHE A 199 -8.52 -8.65 -21.21
C PHE A 199 -7.03 -8.44 -20.94
N LEU A 200 -6.42 -9.33 -20.14
CA LEU A 200 -4.98 -9.36 -19.92
C LEU A 200 -4.22 -9.65 -21.21
N GLN A 201 -4.57 -10.68 -21.98
CA GLN A 201 -3.93 -11.00 -23.27
C GLN A 201 -4.03 -9.86 -24.28
N LYS A 202 -5.14 -9.11 -24.26
CA LYS A 202 -5.29 -7.92 -25.11
C LYS A 202 -4.39 -6.76 -24.66
N SER A 203 -4.15 -6.64 -23.36
CA SER A 203 -3.35 -5.56 -22.76
C SER A 203 -1.86 -5.88 -22.73
N TYR A 204 -1.52 -7.17 -22.59
CA TYR A 204 -0.19 -7.77 -22.51
C TYR A 204 -0.13 -8.97 -23.47
N PRO A 205 0.22 -8.74 -24.75
CA PRO A 205 0.19 -9.78 -25.77
C PRO A 205 1.07 -11.01 -25.50
N GLU A 206 2.14 -10.87 -24.71
CA GLU A 206 3.04 -11.97 -24.34
C GLU A 206 2.68 -12.61 -22.99
N PHE A 207 1.51 -12.30 -22.41
CA PHE A 207 1.10 -12.83 -21.10
C PHE A 207 1.09 -14.37 -21.03
N ASP A 208 0.79 -15.06 -22.14
CA ASP A 208 0.81 -16.52 -22.16
C ASP A 208 2.24 -17.10 -22.07
N ASP A 209 3.25 -16.34 -22.53
CA ASP A 209 4.66 -16.73 -22.42
C ASP A 209 5.18 -16.59 -20.98
N THR A 210 4.54 -15.74 -20.16
CA THR A 210 4.92 -15.48 -18.76
C THR A 210 4.16 -16.33 -17.74
N GLN A 211 3.34 -17.29 -18.18
CA GLN A 211 2.47 -18.09 -17.29
C GLN A 211 3.22 -18.76 -16.14
N SER A 212 4.42 -19.30 -16.39
CA SER A 212 5.24 -19.92 -15.34
C SER A 212 5.69 -18.89 -14.29
N LEU A 213 6.21 -17.75 -14.74
CA LEU A 213 6.63 -16.64 -13.88
C LEU A 213 5.46 -16.11 -13.04
N VAL A 214 4.32 -15.78 -13.66
CA VAL A 214 3.19 -15.19 -12.93
C VAL A 214 2.53 -16.18 -11.98
N ARG A 215 2.48 -17.48 -12.30
CA ARG A 215 1.94 -18.51 -11.40
C ARG A 215 2.91 -18.87 -10.29
N ASP A 216 4.16 -19.16 -10.64
CA ASP A 216 5.11 -19.77 -9.70
C ASP A 216 5.80 -18.73 -8.83
N GLN A 217 6.06 -17.52 -9.35
CA GLN A 217 6.76 -16.46 -8.61
C GLN A 217 5.79 -15.42 -8.05
N PHE A 218 4.75 -15.03 -8.80
CA PHE A 218 3.78 -14.03 -8.31
C PHE A 218 2.58 -14.67 -7.59
N GLY A 219 2.39 -15.98 -7.74
CA GLY A 219 1.30 -16.74 -7.13
C GLY A 219 -0.06 -16.44 -7.73
N LEU A 220 -0.14 -16.10 -9.01
CA LEU A 220 -1.40 -15.86 -9.70
C LEU A 220 -2.21 -17.16 -9.83
N THR A 221 -3.50 -17.09 -9.51
CA THR A 221 -4.44 -18.21 -9.56
C THR A 221 -5.70 -17.84 -10.34
N ALA A 222 -6.64 -18.78 -10.46
CA ALA A 222 -7.99 -18.48 -10.94
C ALA A 222 -8.91 -18.15 -9.75
N LEU A 223 -9.81 -17.19 -9.94
CA LEU A 223 -10.89 -16.90 -9.02
C LEU A 223 -11.77 -18.14 -8.88
N ASP A 224 -12.11 -18.50 -7.64
CA ASP A 224 -13.03 -19.61 -7.39
C ASP A 224 -14.47 -19.07 -7.41
N TRP A 225 -15.15 -19.27 -8.54
CA TRP A 225 -16.51 -18.80 -8.77
C TRP A 225 -17.31 -19.77 -9.65
N PRO A 226 -18.66 -19.77 -9.54
CA PRO A 226 -19.53 -20.69 -10.26
C PRO A 226 -19.72 -20.23 -11.72
N ASN A 227 -18.63 -20.28 -12.49
CA ASN A 227 -18.60 -19.88 -13.89
C ASN A 227 -19.60 -20.73 -14.71
N PRO A 228 -20.65 -20.13 -15.30
CA PRO A 228 -21.67 -20.86 -16.04
C PRO A 228 -21.19 -21.32 -17.44
N ILE A 229 -20.01 -20.89 -17.87
CA ILE A 229 -19.43 -21.26 -19.16
C ILE A 229 -18.93 -22.71 -19.09
N LYS A 230 -19.13 -23.46 -20.17
CA LYS A 230 -18.73 -24.88 -20.24
C LYS A 230 -17.19 -25.03 -20.12
N PRO A 231 -16.68 -25.81 -19.14
CA PRO A 231 -15.25 -26.08 -19.00
C PRO A 231 -14.61 -26.73 -20.24
N ASN A 232 -13.30 -26.55 -20.40
CA ASN A 232 -12.50 -27.05 -21.53
C ASN A 232 -12.94 -26.48 -22.90
N THR A 233 -13.36 -25.22 -22.93
CA THR A 233 -13.66 -24.48 -24.16
C THR A 233 -12.79 -23.22 -24.22
N GLU A 234 -12.45 -22.77 -25.42
CA GLU A 234 -11.68 -21.53 -25.61
C GLU A 234 -12.38 -20.30 -24.98
N ILE A 235 -13.71 -20.30 -24.95
CA ILE A 235 -14.52 -19.27 -24.29
C ILE A 235 -14.35 -19.34 -22.77
N TYR A 236 -14.36 -20.53 -22.18
CA TYR A 236 -14.12 -20.70 -20.74
C TYR A 236 -12.75 -20.15 -20.36
N ASP A 237 -11.71 -20.52 -21.10
CA ASP A 237 -10.35 -20.06 -20.84
C ASP A 237 -10.22 -18.54 -21.01
N SER A 238 -10.93 -17.96 -21.99
CA SER A 238 -10.94 -16.50 -22.24
C SER A 238 -11.58 -15.71 -21.10
N TYR A 239 -12.63 -16.25 -20.48
CA TYR A 239 -13.39 -15.62 -19.40
C TYR A 239 -13.02 -16.17 -18.02
N GLU A 240 -11.90 -16.88 -17.91
CA GLU A 240 -11.27 -17.15 -16.62
C GLU A 240 -10.86 -15.82 -15.98
N ILE A 241 -11.34 -15.57 -14.76
CA ILE A 241 -10.92 -14.41 -13.95
C ILE A 241 -9.68 -14.86 -13.20
N LEU A 242 -8.53 -14.29 -13.53
CA LEU A 242 -7.29 -14.52 -12.80
C LEU A 242 -7.24 -13.60 -11.59
N CYS A 243 -6.74 -14.09 -10.46
CA CYS A 243 -6.57 -13.28 -9.27
C CYS A 243 -5.45 -13.77 -8.36
N PHE A 244 -4.94 -12.87 -7.52
CA PHE A 244 -4.11 -13.28 -6.40
C PHE A 244 -4.95 -13.91 -5.27
N PRO A 245 -4.40 -14.87 -4.50
CA PRO A 245 -5.12 -15.55 -3.43
C PRO A 245 -5.71 -14.60 -2.36
N GLU A 246 -5.04 -13.49 -2.06
CA GLU A 246 -5.49 -12.45 -1.13
C GLU A 246 -6.82 -11.81 -1.56
N TYR A 247 -7.15 -11.94 -2.85
CA TYR A 247 -8.33 -11.37 -3.50
C TYR A 247 -9.25 -12.46 -4.03
N ASN A 248 -9.08 -13.71 -3.60
CA ASN A 248 -10.01 -14.78 -3.90
C ASN A 248 -10.93 -14.99 -2.69
N PRO A 249 -12.21 -14.53 -2.70
CA PRO A 249 -13.08 -14.60 -1.53
C PRO A 249 -13.34 -16.03 -1.03
N ASN A 250 -13.26 -17.01 -1.93
CA ASN A 250 -13.54 -18.41 -1.64
C ASN A 250 -12.26 -19.24 -1.41
N ASN A 251 -11.07 -18.71 -1.71
CA ASN A 251 -9.80 -19.42 -1.56
C ASN A 251 -8.67 -18.47 -1.15
N GLN A 252 -8.78 -17.93 0.07
CA GLN A 252 -7.81 -16.98 0.60
C GLN A 252 -6.44 -17.61 0.84
N GLY A 253 -5.39 -16.91 0.43
CA GLY A 253 -4.01 -17.33 0.62
C GLY A 253 -3.06 -16.15 0.64
N ARG A 254 -1.78 -16.43 0.41
CA ARG A 254 -0.72 -15.43 0.31
C ARG A 254 0.11 -15.68 -0.93
N SER A 255 0.54 -14.62 -1.59
CA SER A 255 1.49 -14.66 -2.68
C SER A 255 2.36 -13.40 -2.71
N PHE A 256 3.43 -13.44 -3.50
CA PHE A 256 4.24 -12.26 -3.75
C PHE A 256 3.41 -11.13 -4.38
N GLY A 257 2.72 -11.41 -5.48
CA GLY A 257 1.95 -10.38 -6.20
C GLY A 257 0.82 -9.81 -5.35
N GLY A 258 0.09 -10.65 -4.62
CA GLY A 258 -0.98 -10.21 -3.73
C GLY A 258 -0.46 -9.35 -2.58
N SER A 259 0.66 -9.71 -1.98
CA SER A 259 1.30 -8.89 -0.94
C SER A 259 1.75 -7.52 -1.46
N ILE A 260 2.32 -7.44 -2.67
CA ILE A 260 2.68 -6.16 -3.31
C ILE A 260 1.44 -5.28 -3.52
N THR A 261 0.35 -5.86 -4.03
CA THR A 261 -0.92 -5.11 -4.19
C THR A 261 -1.51 -4.66 -2.85
N LYS A 262 -1.40 -5.49 -1.80
CA LYS A 262 -1.82 -5.11 -0.45
C LYS A 262 -1.00 -3.98 0.15
N THR A 263 0.31 -3.98 -0.05
CA THR A 263 1.16 -2.85 0.36
C THR A 263 0.74 -1.57 -0.36
N ASN A 264 0.38 -1.62 -1.64
CA ASN A 264 -0.11 -0.43 -2.34
C ASN A 264 -1.49 0.05 -1.82
N GLU A 265 -2.43 -0.85 -1.53
CA GLU A 265 -3.71 -0.51 -0.88
C GLU A 265 -3.49 0.16 0.49
N LEU A 266 -2.56 -0.39 1.27
CA LEU A 266 -2.16 0.13 2.57
C LEU A 266 -1.61 1.55 2.44
N ILE A 267 -0.65 1.78 1.54
CA ILE A 267 -0.09 3.11 1.28
C ILE A 267 -1.20 4.10 0.90
N TRP A 268 -2.08 3.74 -0.03
CA TRP A 268 -3.21 4.61 -0.38
C TRP A 268 -4.09 4.96 0.81
N THR A 269 -4.35 4.00 1.71
CA THR A 269 -5.15 4.26 2.92
C THR A 269 -4.51 5.35 3.77
N TYR A 270 -3.20 5.26 4.04
CA TYR A 270 -2.50 6.25 4.84
C TYR A 270 -2.42 7.64 4.17
N PHE A 271 -2.30 7.68 2.85
CA PHE A 271 -2.20 8.94 2.10
C PHE A 271 -3.57 9.58 1.79
N SER A 272 -4.69 8.86 1.90
CA SER A 272 -6.00 9.36 1.45
C SER A 272 -7.08 9.38 2.55
N ASP A 273 -7.00 8.53 3.58
CA ASP A 273 -8.08 8.41 4.58
C ASP A 273 -8.03 9.50 5.65
N TYR A 274 -9.18 10.02 6.08
CA TYR A 274 -9.25 10.99 7.19
C TYR A 274 -8.73 10.40 8.51
N SER A 275 -8.88 9.10 8.72
CA SER A 275 -8.43 8.42 9.96
C SER A 275 -6.91 8.50 10.17
N THR A 276 -6.13 8.65 9.09
CA THR A 276 -4.65 8.72 9.10
C THR A 276 -4.13 10.16 8.99
N GLN A 277 -4.91 11.14 9.45
CA GLN A 277 -4.51 12.55 9.37
C GLN A 277 -3.19 12.85 10.11
N ALA A 278 -2.92 12.22 11.26
CA ALA A 278 -1.69 12.49 12.01
C ALA A 278 -0.45 12.01 11.25
N PHE A 279 -0.55 10.89 10.52
CA PHE A 279 0.48 10.45 9.58
C PHE A 279 0.76 11.51 8.50
N ARG A 280 -0.29 12.03 7.84
CA ARG A 280 -0.12 13.06 6.80
C ARG A 280 0.43 14.37 7.35
N ASP A 281 0.01 14.77 8.55
CA ASP A 281 0.50 15.99 9.21
C ASP A 281 1.98 15.86 9.57
N ALA A 282 2.41 14.67 10.04
CA ALA A 282 3.81 14.38 10.29
C ALA A 282 4.62 14.52 9.00
N LEU A 283 4.21 13.88 7.90
CA LEU A 283 4.90 14.01 6.62
C LEU A 283 4.92 15.45 6.10
N SER A 284 3.77 16.14 6.12
CA SER A 284 3.63 17.51 5.57
C SER A 284 4.43 18.55 6.35
N THR A 285 4.84 18.24 7.58
CA THR A 285 5.72 19.11 8.36
C THR A 285 7.14 19.13 7.80
N TYR A 286 7.61 18.03 7.21
CA TYR A 286 9.01 17.82 6.82
C TYR A 286 9.21 17.63 5.32
N PHE A 287 8.19 17.20 4.59
CA PHE A 287 8.20 16.99 3.14
C PHE A 287 7.22 17.94 2.46
N ASN A 288 7.61 18.45 1.29
CA ASN A 288 6.75 19.33 0.51
C ASN A 288 5.83 18.50 -0.39
N ASN A 289 4.60 18.98 -0.59
CA ASN A 289 3.63 18.44 -1.57
C ASN A 289 3.28 16.96 -1.34
N ILE A 290 2.88 16.60 -0.12
CA ILE A 290 2.25 15.30 0.15
C ILE A 290 0.92 15.26 -0.61
N SER A 291 0.89 14.54 -1.74
CA SER A 291 -0.30 14.38 -2.55
C SER A 291 -1.14 13.18 -2.11
N ASP A 292 -2.41 13.20 -2.48
CA ASP A 292 -3.29 12.04 -2.35
C ASP A 292 -2.94 11.05 -3.47
N LEU A 293 -2.09 10.06 -3.14
CA LEU A 293 -1.60 9.08 -4.11
C LEU A 293 -2.75 8.28 -4.74
N LYS A 294 -3.84 8.01 -4.02
CA LYS A 294 -5.01 7.32 -4.59
C LYS A 294 -5.70 8.20 -5.64
N GLN A 295 -5.90 9.48 -5.34
CA GLN A 295 -6.53 10.42 -6.26
C GLN A 295 -5.67 10.69 -7.49
N ASP A 296 -4.35 10.88 -7.31
CA ASP A 296 -3.40 11.05 -8.41
C ASP A 296 -3.46 9.87 -9.39
N TYR A 297 -3.58 8.64 -8.87
CA TYR A 297 -3.75 7.46 -9.71
C TYR A 297 -5.08 7.46 -10.47
N LYS A 298 -6.20 7.74 -9.78
CA LYS A 298 -7.53 7.83 -10.38
C LYS A 298 -7.53 8.83 -11.54
N ASP A 299 -6.93 10.00 -11.35
CA ASP A 299 -6.84 11.05 -12.37
C ASP A 299 -5.98 10.59 -13.56
N ARG A 300 -4.86 9.91 -13.30
CA ARG A 300 -3.98 9.34 -14.35
C ARG A 300 -4.72 8.35 -15.25
N VAL A 301 -5.60 7.52 -14.70
CA VAL A 301 -6.28 6.45 -15.43
C VAL A 301 -7.72 6.79 -15.86
N ALA A 302 -8.25 7.96 -15.52
CA ALA A 302 -9.62 8.36 -15.80
C ALA A 302 -10.03 8.22 -17.28
N ASN A 303 -9.15 8.57 -18.22
CA ASN A 303 -9.43 8.45 -19.65
C ASN A 303 -9.46 7.01 -20.16
N ARG A 304 -8.98 6.04 -19.36
CA ARG A 304 -8.90 4.60 -19.72
C ARG A 304 -10.18 3.84 -19.37
N VAL A 305 -11.09 4.44 -18.58
CA VAL A 305 -12.41 3.89 -18.26
C VAL A 305 -13.55 4.50 -19.08
N ALA A 306 -13.25 5.23 -20.15
CA ALA A 306 -14.25 5.95 -20.96
C ALA A 306 -15.34 5.06 -21.60
N ASN A 307 -15.12 3.75 -21.73
CA ASN A 307 -16.12 2.80 -22.26
C ASN A 307 -16.84 2.00 -21.16
N VAL A 308 -16.56 2.29 -19.89
CA VAL A 308 -17.25 1.70 -18.73
C VAL A 308 -18.56 2.45 -18.51
N PRO A 309 -19.67 1.77 -18.14
CA PRO A 309 -20.89 2.45 -17.74
C PRO A 309 -20.64 3.47 -16.62
N GLU A 310 -21.06 4.72 -16.82
CA GLU A 310 -20.81 5.82 -15.88
C GLU A 310 -21.32 5.51 -14.47
N GLN A 311 -22.43 4.76 -14.37
CA GLN A 311 -23.00 4.34 -13.10
C GLN A 311 -22.15 3.33 -12.32
N TRP A 312 -21.09 2.74 -12.89
CA TRP A 312 -20.20 1.79 -12.22
C TRP A 312 -18.91 2.44 -11.70
N VAL A 313 -18.49 3.56 -12.31
CA VAL A 313 -17.23 4.22 -11.96
C VAL A 313 -17.30 4.76 -10.53
N GLY A 314 -16.45 4.23 -9.65
CA GLY A 314 -16.41 4.63 -8.24
C GLY A 314 -17.66 4.20 -7.46
N ARG A 315 -18.38 3.17 -7.91
CA ARG A 315 -19.58 2.66 -7.23
C ARG A 315 -19.54 1.15 -7.08
N GLU A 316 -20.26 0.67 -6.08
CA GLU A 316 -20.56 -0.74 -5.90
C GLU A 316 -21.67 -1.16 -6.86
N PHE A 317 -21.51 -2.34 -7.46
CA PHE A 317 -22.52 -2.98 -8.31
C PHE A 317 -22.43 -4.50 -8.20
N SER A 318 -23.42 -5.19 -8.75
CA SER A 318 -23.44 -6.64 -8.80
C SER A 318 -23.77 -7.12 -10.20
N ILE A 319 -23.21 -8.26 -10.58
CA ILE A 319 -23.53 -8.96 -11.81
C ILE A 319 -24.26 -10.24 -11.39
N TYR A 320 -25.57 -10.28 -11.58
CA TYR A 320 -26.40 -11.46 -11.35
C TYR A 320 -26.49 -12.29 -12.61
N PHE A 321 -26.50 -13.61 -12.50
CA PHE A 321 -26.56 -14.50 -13.66
C PHE A 321 -27.35 -15.79 -13.40
N ASP A 322 -27.99 -16.29 -14.46
CA ASP A 322 -28.58 -17.63 -14.53
C ASP A 322 -28.16 -18.26 -15.87
N GLY A 323 -27.30 -19.27 -15.81
CA GLY A 323 -26.58 -19.73 -16.99
C GLY A 323 -25.79 -18.58 -17.64
N LEU A 324 -25.97 -18.36 -18.93
CA LEU A 324 -25.24 -17.30 -19.65
C LEU A 324 -25.92 -15.94 -19.60
N SER A 325 -27.19 -15.86 -19.21
CA SER A 325 -27.93 -14.60 -19.10
C SER A 325 -27.50 -13.84 -17.85
N ALA A 326 -27.33 -12.52 -17.94
CA ALA A 326 -26.91 -11.73 -16.80
C ALA A 326 -27.51 -10.31 -16.80
N ALA A 327 -27.59 -9.72 -15.61
CA ALA A 327 -28.11 -8.37 -15.41
C ALA A 327 -27.48 -7.71 -14.17
N THR A 328 -27.61 -6.39 -14.05
CA THR A 328 -27.20 -5.66 -12.83
C THR A 328 -28.29 -5.60 -11.75
N ASP A 329 -29.53 -5.96 -12.09
CA ASP A 329 -30.62 -6.19 -11.15
C ASP A 329 -31.01 -7.66 -11.21
N ARG A 330 -31.20 -8.28 -10.04
CA ARG A 330 -31.54 -9.70 -9.92
C ARG A 330 -32.86 -10.04 -10.62
N ASN A 331 -33.82 -9.11 -10.63
CA ASN A 331 -35.15 -9.35 -11.20
C ASN A 331 -35.14 -9.35 -12.74
N ASP A 332 -34.09 -8.81 -13.35
CA ASP A 332 -34.02 -8.61 -14.79
C ASP A 332 -33.24 -9.73 -15.51
N VAL A 333 -32.63 -10.68 -14.80
CA VAL A 333 -31.73 -11.71 -15.37
C VAL A 333 -32.40 -12.54 -16.46
N GLU A 334 -33.63 -13.00 -16.24
CA GLU A 334 -34.36 -13.86 -17.19
C GLU A 334 -34.76 -13.11 -18.48
N ASP A 335 -35.06 -11.81 -18.36
CA ASP A 335 -35.52 -10.95 -19.46
C ASP A 335 -34.37 -10.17 -20.13
N SER A 336 -33.18 -10.20 -19.54
CA SER A 336 -32.01 -9.47 -20.00
C SER A 336 -31.54 -9.96 -21.38
N GLN A 337 -31.06 -9.01 -22.18
CA GLN A 337 -30.36 -9.30 -23.42
C GLN A 337 -28.85 -9.41 -23.24
N ASP A 338 -28.34 -9.01 -22.07
CA ASP A 338 -26.92 -9.06 -21.76
C ASP A 338 -26.52 -10.46 -21.30
N SER A 339 -25.36 -10.92 -21.76
CA SER A 339 -24.73 -12.12 -21.23
C SER A 339 -23.77 -11.80 -20.08
N ILE A 340 -23.43 -12.82 -19.29
CA ILE A 340 -22.37 -12.72 -18.28
C ILE A 340 -21.05 -12.22 -18.89
N MET A 341 -20.76 -12.62 -20.13
CA MET A 341 -19.58 -12.20 -20.87
C MET A 341 -19.62 -10.69 -21.19
N ASP A 342 -20.79 -10.17 -21.59
CA ASP A 342 -20.95 -8.74 -21.91
C ASP A 342 -20.73 -7.87 -20.69
N LEU A 343 -21.28 -8.26 -19.53
CA LEU A 343 -21.11 -7.51 -18.29
C LEU A 343 -19.69 -7.63 -17.72
N LEU A 344 -19.06 -8.80 -17.85
CA LEU A 344 -17.65 -8.98 -17.48
C LEU A 344 -16.73 -8.13 -18.37
N ASP A 345 -16.95 -8.08 -19.68
CA ASP A 345 -16.17 -7.24 -20.60
C ASP A 345 -16.33 -5.73 -20.28
N GLN A 346 -17.52 -5.31 -19.86
CA GLN A 346 -17.78 -3.93 -19.40
C GLN A 346 -17.07 -3.62 -18.07
N ALA A 347 -16.97 -4.60 -17.16
CA ALA A 347 -16.32 -4.43 -15.86
C ALA A 347 -14.79 -4.55 -15.95
N ALA A 348 -14.27 -5.25 -16.96
CA ALA A 348 -12.85 -5.59 -17.11
C ALA A 348 -11.89 -4.39 -17.00
N PRO A 349 -12.16 -3.20 -17.56
CA PRO A 349 -11.27 -2.05 -17.37
C PRO A 349 -11.17 -1.58 -15.91
N LEU A 350 -12.27 -1.63 -15.14
CA LEU A 350 -12.25 -1.24 -13.71
C LEU A 350 -11.42 -2.21 -12.88
N LEU A 351 -11.57 -3.50 -13.19
CA LEU A 351 -10.86 -4.59 -12.55
C LEU A 351 -9.35 -4.57 -12.90
N PHE A 352 -9.02 -4.42 -14.17
CA PHE A 352 -7.64 -4.32 -14.67
C PHE A 352 -6.90 -3.10 -14.14
N LEU A 353 -7.58 -1.97 -13.96
CA LEU A 353 -6.97 -0.77 -13.37
C LEU A 353 -6.97 -0.82 -11.83
N GLY A 354 -7.48 -1.90 -11.22
CA GLY A 354 -7.69 -2.01 -9.78
C GLY A 354 -8.41 -0.79 -9.20
N LEU A 355 -9.39 -0.27 -9.93
CA LEU A 355 -10.31 0.74 -9.40
C LEU A 355 -11.42 0.06 -8.60
N ASN A 356 -11.77 -1.17 -8.99
CA ASN A 356 -12.73 -2.02 -8.31
C ASN A 356 -12.16 -3.42 -8.10
N LYS A 357 -12.75 -4.15 -7.15
CA LYS A 357 -12.49 -5.56 -6.88
C LYS A 357 -13.78 -6.35 -6.68
N ILE A 358 -13.78 -7.62 -7.06
CA ILE A 358 -14.79 -8.60 -6.69
C ILE A 358 -14.60 -8.91 -5.20
N THR A 359 -15.60 -8.60 -4.39
CA THR A 359 -15.57 -8.74 -2.92
C THR A 359 -16.36 -9.95 -2.44
N TYR A 360 -17.42 -10.33 -3.17
CA TYR A 360 -18.19 -11.52 -2.88
C TYR A 360 -18.52 -12.29 -4.15
N VAL A 361 -18.54 -13.61 -3.98
CA VAL A 361 -18.88 -14.58 -5.00
C VAL A 361 -19.97 -15.49 -4.42
N TYR A 362 -21.10 -15.56 -5.10
CA TYR A 362 -22.21 -16.45 -4.77
C TYR A 362 -22.58 -17.30 -5.99
N ASP A 363 -23.46 -18.29 -5.77
CA ASP A 363 -23.94 -19.20 -6.80
C ASP A 363 -24.51 -18.50 -8.04
N ASP A 364 -25.13 -17.34 -7.85
CA ASP A 364 -25.87 -16.59 -8.88
C ASP A 364 -25.44 -15.12 -9.04
N TYR A 365 -24.37 -14.67 -8.35
CA TYR A 365 -23.85 -13.31 -8.56
C TYR A 365 -22.40 -13.06 -8.13
N LEU A 366 -21.81 -12.00 -8.71
CA LEU A 366 -20.55 -11.38 -8.29
C LEU A 366 -20.83 -9.98 -7.75
N GLN A 367 -20.30 -9.63 -6.58
CA GLN A 367 -20.34 -8.26 -6.05
C GLN A 367 -19.01 -7.54 -6.27
N ILE A 368 -19.05 -6.39 -6.93
CA ILE A 368 -17.88 -5.60 -7.29
C ILE A 368 -17.94 -4.25 -6.57
N LYS A 369 -16.88 -3.88 -5.86
CA LYS A 369 -16.78 -2.64 -5.08
C LYS A 369 -15.53 -1.83 -5.44
N PRO A 370 -15.52 -0.51 -5.26
CA PRO A 370 -14.30 0.28 -5.36
C PRO A 370 -13.22 -0.21 -4.39
N ILE A 371 -11.95 -0.09 -4.78
CA ILE A 371 -10.83 -0.38 -3.88
C ILE A 371 -10.60 0.81 -2.93
N GLY A 372 -10.55 0.51 -1.62
CA GLY A 372 -10.20 1.46 -0.56
C GLY A 372 -11.30 2.45 -0.18
N ASP A 373 -12.57 2.13 -0.45
CA ASP A 373 -13.76 2.88 0.00
C ASP A 373 -14.48 2.12 1.13
#